data_AF-A0A2U1LK32-F1
#
_entry.id   AF-A0A2U1LK32-F1
#
_cell.length_a   1.000
_cell.length_b   1.000
_cell.length_c   1.000
_cell.angle_alpha   90.00
_cell.angle_beta   90.00
_cell.angle_gamma   90.00
#
_symmetry.space_group_name_H-M   'P 1'
#
loop_
_entity.id
_entity.type
_entity.pdbx_description
1 polymer ?
#
loop_
_entity_poly.entity_id
_entity_poly.type
_entity_poly.pdbx_seq_one_letter_code
_entity_poly.pdbx_strand_id
1 'polypeptide(L)'
;MTTLPLTFIFFFTSSVLLSSSASVETLDLKHHHDDKPYTIINPKLQPNTFTTSNKYEGSSNLVNVQYHMGPVLTSPINIYLIWYGKWTPPQKQTIKHFISSISTNNNHHHLKPSVSDWWKTVTLYTDQTNANISNRIQIRGEYSDTKYTHGTHLTRLTIQDVIASSLKAASFKVNNKNGVYLVLTSDNVTVQDFCRAVCGFHYFTFPSKVGSTLPYAWVGNSGKQCLQVCAYPFAVPGYMGGGGPGSLKPPNGDVGIDGMISVIGHELAELASNPLVNAWYAGSDPIAPTEIGDLCEGLYGSGGGGGYIGNVMKDGSGQTFNMHGVNGRKFLVQWIWSPVLKACTGPNALD
;
A
#
# COMPACT_ATOMS: atom_id res chain seq x y z
N MET A 1 -27.76 7.99 80.03
CA MET A 1 -28.87 7.01 80.08
C MET A 1 -30.08 7.67 79.47
N THR A 2 -30.70 6.98 78.50
CA THR A 2 -32.01 7.18 77.82
C THR A 2 -31.85 7.25 76.31
N THR A 3 -31.82 6.05 75.71
CA THR A 3 -31.99 5.75 74.29
C THR A 3 -33.47 5.94 73.91
N LEU A 4 -33.76 6.82 72.95
CA LEU A 4 -35.03 6.80 72.19
C LEU A 4 -34.79 6.13 70.84
N PRO A 5 -35.68 5.23 70.36
CA PRO A 5 -35.51 4.57 69.08
C PRO A 5 -36.04 5.46 67.96
N LEU A 6 -35.24 5.66 66.90
CA LEU A 6 -35.69 6.27 65.66
C LEU A 6 -36.31 5.18 64.79
N THR A 7 -37.64 5.17 64.70
CA THR A 7 -38.41 4.29 63.83
C THR A 7 -38.28 4.76 62.38
N PHE A 8 -37.52 4.04 61.54
CA PHE A 8 -37.51 4.25 60.10
C PHE A 8 -38.72 3.58 59.46
N ILE A 9 -39.61 4.39 58.89
CA ILE A 9 -40.74 3.93 58.06
C ILE A 9 -40.17 3.58 56.68
N PHE A 10 -40.14 2.30 56.33
CA PHE A 10 -39.88 1.84 54.97
C PHE A 10 -41.16 2.01 54.13
N PHE A 11 -41.16 2.97 53.20
CA PHE A 11 -42.13 2.99 52.11
C PHE A 11 -41.72 1.93 51.08
N PHE A 12 -42.48 0.83 51.02
CA PHE A 12 -42.43 -0.11 49.90
C PHE A 12 -43.13 0.53 48.69
N THR A 13 -42.37 1.16 47.79
CA THR A 13 -42.86 1.45 46.45
C THR A 13 -42.69 0.20 45.59
N SER A 14 -43.80 -0.46 45.29
CA SER A 14 -43.84 -1.59 44.35
C SER A 14 -43.58 -1.08 42.93
N SER A 15 -42.33 -1.09 42.47
CA SER A 15 -41.98 -0.84 41.08
C SER A 15 -42.27 -2.10 40.26
N VAL A 16 -43.35 -2.07 39.49
CA VAL A 16 -43.62 -3.06 38.45
C VAL A 16 -42.51 -2.94 37.39
N LEU A 17 -41.62 -3.93 37.33
CA LEU A 17 -40.70 -4.11 36.21
C LEU A 17 -41.51 -4.55 34.99
N LEU A 18 -41.82 -3.62 34.10
CA LEU A 18 -42.19 -3.95 32.73
C LEU A 18 -40.94 -4.50 32.04
N SER A 19 -40.85 -5.82 31.95
CA SER A 19 -39.90 -6.50 31.08
C SER A 19 -40.29 -6.23 29.62
N SER A 20 -39.74 -5.18 29.01
CA SER A 20 -39.76 -5.07 27.55
C SER A 20 -38.80 -6.11 26.99
N SER A 21 -39.32 -7.23 26.52
CA SER A 21 -38.60 -8.12 25.63
C SER A 21 -38.24 -7.30 24.38
N ALA A 22 -37.00 -6.86 24.28
CA ALA A 22 -36.47 -6.36 23.03
C ALA A 22 -36.53 -7.51 22.04
N SER A 23 -37.49 -7.45 21.12
CA SER A 23 -37.50 -8.27 19.92
C SER A 23 -36.18 -8.02 19.21
N VAL A 24 -35.30 -9.02 19.21
CA VAL A 24 -34.17 -9.09 18.30
C VAL A 24 -34.78 -9.19 16.92
N GLU A 25 -35.02 -8.04 16.28
CA GLU A 25 -35.16 -7.99 14.83
C GLU A 25 -33.81 -8.44 14.28
N THR A 26 -33.74 -9.71 13.93
CA THR A 26 -32.78 -10.21 12.96
C THR A 26 -32.94 -9.34 11.71
N LEU A 27 -32.02 -8.40 11.52
CA LEU A 27 -31.78 -7.77 10.24
C LEU A 27 -31.47 -8.89 9.26
N ASP A 28 -32.49 -9.31 8.52
CA ASP A 28 -32.37 -10.15 7.34
C ASP A 28 -31.47 -9.36 6.37
N LEU A 29 -30.19 -9.71 6.33
CA LEU A 29 -29.22 -9.23 5.35
C LEU A 29 -29.52 -9.88 3.99
N LYS A 30 -30.73 -9.67 3.48
CA LYS A 30 -31.01 -9.69 2.05
C LYS A 30 -30.97 -8.25 1.56
N HIS A 31 -29.79 -7.66 1.58
CA HIS A 31 -29.54 -6.36 0.97
C HIS A 31 -28.76 -6.54 -0.35
N HIS A 32 -29.50 -6.41 -1.45
CA HIS A 32 -29.06 -6.03 -2.79
C HIS A 32 -27.72 -6.60 -3.29
N HIS A 33 -27.79 -7.79 -3.89
CA HIS A 33 -26.67 -8.37 -4.64
C HIS A 33 -26.54 -7.80 -6.08
N ASP A 34 -27.38 -6.85 -6.50
CA ASP A 34 -27.59 -6.50 -7.93
C ASP A 34 -27.12 -5.10 -8.39
N ASP A 35 -26.54 -4.23 -7.56
CA ASP A 35 -26.16 -2.85 -8.00
C ASP A 35 -24.68 -2.48 -7.82
N LYS A 36 -23.77 -3.47 -7.68
CA LYS A 36 -22.33 -3.19 -7.72
C LYS A 36 -21.86 -3.14 -9.18
N PRO A 37 -21.14 -2.10 -9.63
CA PRO A 37 -20.68 -1.96 -11.02
C PRO A 37 -19.51 -2.91 -11.38
N TYR A 38 -19.34 -3.99 -10.62
CA TYR A 38 -18.27 -4.96 -10.74
C TYR A 38 -18.70 -6.33 -10.18
N THR A 39 -18.04 -7.38 -10.66
CA THR A 39 -18.12 -8.74 -10.12
C THR A 39 -16.83 -9.09 -9.38
N ILE A 40 -16.89 -10.03 -8.43
CA ILE A 40 -15.69 -10.58 -7.78
C ILE A 40 -15.24 -11.80 -8.57
N ILE A 41 -13.96 -11.85 -8.91
CA ILE A 41 -13.33 -12.96 -9.61
C ILE A 41 -12.14 -13.48 -8.81
N ASN A 42 -11.91 -14.79 -8.86
CA ASN A 42 -10.66 -15.39 -8.42
C ASN A 42 -9.96 -15.99 -9.64
N PRO A 43 -8.87 -15.36 -10.13
CA PRO A 43 -8.07 -15.93 -11.21
C PRO A 43 -7.31 -17.15 -10.68
N LYS A 44 -7.98 -18.31 -10.61
CA LYS A 44 -7.38 -19.58 -10.18
C LYS A 44 -6.56 -20.22 -11.30
N LEU A 45 -5.55 -21.01 -10.91
CA LEU A 45 -4.84 -21.93 -11.79
C LEU A 45 -5.77 -23.03 -12.31
N GLN A 46 -5.36 -23.68 -13.41
CA GLN A 46 -6.01 -24.90 -13.90
C GLN A 46 -6.03 -26.00 -12.79
N PRO A 47 -7.06 -26.87 -12.73
CA PRO A 47 -7.34 -27.76 -11.59
C PRO A 47 -6.22 -28.74 -11.17
N ASN A 48 -5.21 -28.97 -12.01
CA ASN A 48 -4.20 -30.02 -11.82
C ASN A 48 -2.89 -29.55 -11.17
N THR A 49 -2.89 -28.42 -10.46
CA THR A 49 -1.68 -27.92 -9.77
C THR A 49 -1.86 -27.94 -8.24
N PHE A 50 -0.85 -28.48 -7.56
CA PHE A 50 -0.87 -28.79 -6.12
C PHE A 50 -1.16 -27.56 -5.24
N THR A 51 -2.15 -27.75 -4.34
CA THR A 51 -2.44 -27.06 -3.07
C THR A 51 -2.47 -25.52 -3.00
N THR A 52 -3.58 -25.00 -2.48
CA THR A 52 -3.76 -23.61 -2.00
C THR A 52 -2.65 -23.22 -1.02
N SER A 53 -1.65 -22.49 -1.49
CA SER A 53 -0.64 -21.87 -0.62
C SER A 53 -1.15 -20.49 -0.20
N ASN A 54 -1.90 -20.44 0.90
CA ASN A 54 -2.34 -19.18 1.52
C ASN A 54 -1.17 -18.55 2.28
N LYS A 55 -0.11 -18.16 1.56
CA LYS A 55 1.08 -17.53 2.14
C LYS A 55 0.62 -16.24 2.85
N TYR A 56 0.56 -16.31 4.17
CA TYR A 56 0.27 -15.20 5.08
C TYR A 56 -1.12 -14.55 4.97
N GLU A 57 -2.07 -15.19 4.27
CA GLU A 57 -3.48 -14.75 4.31
C GLU A 57 -4.09 -15.00 5.69
N GLY A 58 -3.70 -16.10 6.36
CA GLY A 58 -4.05 -16.37 7.75
C GLY A 58 -3.05 -15.80 8.75
N SER A 59 -3.51 -15.55 9.98
CA SER A 59 -2.65 -15.16 11.10
C SER A 59 -1.49 -16.14 11.27
N SER A 60 -0.25 -15.63 11.22
CA SER A 60 0.97 -16.42 11.42
C SER A 60 1.75 -15.92 12.63
N ASN A 61 2.00 -16.82 13.59
CA ASN A 61 2.91 -16.55 14.71
C ASN A 61 4.39 -16.76 14.36
N LEU A 62 4.70 -17.23 13.14
CA LEU A 62 6.07 -17.46 12.68
C LEU A 62 6.74 -16.20 12.14
N VAL A 63 5.94 -15.26 11.65
CA VAL A 63 6.42 -13.95 11.21
C VAL A 63 6.34 -12.99 12.39
N ASN A 64 7.50 -12.51 12.83
CA ASN A 64 7.61 -11.57 13.93
C ASN A 64 8.15 -10.22 13.43
N VAL A 65 7.25 -9.37 12.95
CA VAL A 65 7.54 -7.96 12.61
C VAL A 65 7.74 -7.19 13.91
N GLN A 66 8.94 -6.63 14.06
CA GLN A 66 9.39 -5.97 15.28
C GLN A 66 9.73 -4.52 15.01
N TYR A 67 9.61 -3.70 16.05
CA TYR A 67 10.07 -2.32 16.05
C TYR A 67 11.49 -2.22 16.60
N HIS A 68 12.38 -1.59 15.85
CA HIS A 68 13.83 -1.50 16.07
C HIS A 68 14.29 -0.09 16.44
N MET A 69 13.38 0.70 17.02
CA MET A 69 13.63 2.04 17.58
C MET A 69 13.99 3.14 16.57
N GLY A 70 13.93 2.87 15.27
CA GLY A 70 14.04 3.88 14.21
C GLY A 70 12.81 4.80 14.10
N PRO A 71 12.92 5.94 13.40
CA PRO A 71 11.78 6.82 13.18
C PRO A 71 10.76 6.20 12.22
N VAL A 72 9.50 6.60 12.31
CA VAL A 72 8.47 6.37 11.29
C VAL A 72 7.89 7.72 10.82
N LEU A 73 7.18 7.76 9.69
CA LEU A 73 6.66 9.01 9.14
C LEU A 73 5.31 9.43 9.79
N THR A 74 5.39 9.98 11.01
CA THR A 74 4.21 10.38 11.82
C THR A 74 3.63 11.75 11.46
N SER A 75 4.43 12.63 10.86
CA SER A 75 3.97 13.94 10.36
C SER A 75 3.38 13.82 8.94
N PRO A 76 2.57 14.79 8.47
CA PRO A 76 2.07 14.80 7.09
C PRO A 76 3.20 14.59 6.08
N ILE A 77 3.08 13.57 5.22
CA ILE A 77 4.13 13.13 4.30
C ILE A 77 4.09 14.01 3.05
N ASN A 78 5.19 14.71 2.78
CA ASN A 78 5.33 15.60 1.64
C ASN A 78 6.12 14.90 0.54
N ILE A 79 5.43 14.44 -0.50
CA ILE A 79 6.03 13.74 -1.64
C ILE A 79 6.57 14.76 -2.65
N TYR A 80 7.83 14.61 -3.01
CA TYR A 80 8.48 15.32 -4.11
C TYR A 80 8.74 14.33 -5.24
N LEU A 81 7.99 14.48 -6.34
CA LEU A 81 8.08 13.57 -7.49
C LEU A 81 9.22 13.98 -8.41
N ILE A 82 10.06 13.02 -8.76
CA ILE A 82 11.17 13.21 -9.69
C ILE A 82 10.94 12.29 -10.89
N TRP A 83 10.44 12.85 -11.98
CA TRP A 83 10.20 12.17 -13.24
C TRP A 83 11.51 12.12 -14.04
N TYR A 84 12.25 11.02 -13.96
CA TYR A 84 13.49 10.84 -14.68
C TYR A 84 13.25 10.19 -16.04
N GLY A 85 13.60 10.90 -17.11
CA GLY A 85 13.36 10.51 -18.49
C GLY A 85 12.06 11.03 -19.09
N LYS A 86 11.58 10.39 -20.16
CA LYS A 86 10.40 10.85 -20.92
C LYS A 86 9.13 10.21 -20.40
N TRP A 87 8.17 11.05 -20.01
CA TRP A 87 6.91 10.66 -19.41
C TRP A 87 5.75 11.37 -20.10
N THR A 88 4.70 10.64 -20.45
CA THR A 88 3.49 11.25 -21.02
C THR A 88 2.60 11.83 -19.91
N PRO A 89 1.79 12.86 -20.21
CA PRO A 89 0.86 13.42 -19.23
C PRO A 89 -0.11 12.38 -18.61
N PRO A 90 -0.72 11.45 -19.38
CA PRO A 90 -1.58 10.42 -18.81
C PRO A 90 -0.89 9.52 -17.79
N GLN A 91 0.36 9.11 -18.04
CA GLN A 91 1.13 8.26 -17.14
C GLN A 91 1.40 8.97 -15.80
N LYS A 92 1.86 10.23 -15.87
CA LYS A 92 2.06 11.06 -14.66
C LYS A 92 0.77 11.24 -13.88
N GLN A 93 -0.34 11.51 -14.59
CA GLN A 93 -1.63 11.75 -13.96
C GLN A 93 -2.15 10.53 -13.21
N THR A 94 -2.04 9.32 -13.77
CA THR A 94 -2.44 8.08 -13.11
C THR A 94 -1.69 7.90 -11.78
N ILE A 95 -0.36 8.07 -11.77
CA ILE A 95 0.47 7.95 -10.57
C ILE A 95 0.10 9.04 -9.54
N LYS A 96 -0.07 10.29 -9.97
CA LYS A 96 -0.48 11.38 -9.07
C LYS A 96 -1.85 11.13 -8.45
N HIS A 97 -2.79 10.58 -9.22
CA HIS A 97 -4.12 10.23 -8.71
C HIS A 97 -4.03 9.11 -7.68
N PHE A 98 -3.20 8.08 -7.90
CA PHE A 98 -2.97 7.04 -6.89
C PHE A 98 -2.47 7.64 -5.57
N ILE A 99 -1.39 8.43 -5.61
CA ILE A 99 -0.81 9.07 -4.42
C ILE A 99 -1.84 9.97 -3.72
N SER A 100 -2.60 10.75 -4.49
CA SER A 100 -3.65 11.63 -3.94
C SER A 100 -4.83 10.85 -3.35
N SER A 101 -5.02 9.58 -3.74
CA SER A 101 -6.08 8.72 -3.23
C SER A 101 -5.78 8.16 -1.83
N ILE A 102 -4.54 8.25 -1.36
CA ILE A 102 -4.15 7.76 -0.02
C ILE A 102 -4.80 8.61 1.09
N SER A 103 -4.95 9.91 0.87
CA SER A 103 -5.45 10.86 1.87
C SER A 103 -6.89 11.30 1.66
N THR A 104 -7.67 10.57 0.88
CA THR A 104 -9.10 10.86 0.73
C THR A 104 -9.83 10.53 2.03
N ASN A 105 -10.51 11.53 2.57
CA ASN A 105 -11.38 11.32 3.72
C ASN A 105 -12.62 10.53 3.29
N ASN A 106 -13.11 9.68 4.19
CA ASN A 106 -14.33 8.88 4.06
C ASN A 106 -15.61 9.72 4.06
N ASN A 107 -15.68 10.78 3.25
CA ASN A 107 -16.96 11.39 2.93
C ASN A 107 -17.76 10.35 2.14
N HIS A 108 -19.05 10.20 2.46
CA HIS A 108 -19.98 9.16 2.00
C HIS A 108 -20.17 9.02 0.47
N HIS A 109 -19.35 9.68 -0.35
CA HIS A 109 -19.40 9.71 -1.81
C HIS A 109 -18.27 8.94 -2.49
N HIS A 110 -17.34 8.34 -1.74
CA HIS A 110 -16.27 7.52 -2.33
C HIS A 110 -16.63 6.03 -2.32
N LEU A 111 -16.49 5.38 -3.47
CA LEU A 111 -16.72 3.95 -3.65
C LEU A 111 -15.73 3.16 -2.77
N LYS A 112 -16.23 2.15 -2.08
CA LYS A 112 -15.43 1.20 -1.30
C LYS A 112 -15.31 -0.13 -2.03
N PRO A 113 -14.21 -0.88 -1.84
CA PRO A 113 -13.01 -0.51 -1.06
C PRO A 113 -12.17 0.60 -1.72
N SER A 114 -11.41 1.37 -0.94
CA SER A 114 -10.65 2.54 -1.43
C SER A 114 -9.14 2.47 -1.12
N VAL A 115 -8.32 3.27 -1.83
CA VAL A 115 -6.88 3.40 -1.55
C VAL A 115 -6.61 3.91 -0.14
N SER A 116 -7.45 4.81 0.38
CA SER A 116 -7.31 5.28 1.77
C SER A 116 -7.70 4.21 2.79
N ASP A 117 -8.66 3.32 2.47
CA ASP A 117 -8.93 2.14 3.30
C ASP A 117 -7.74 1.17 3.32
N TRP A 118 -7.04 0.99 2.20
CA TRP A 118 -5.81 0.20 2.13
C TRP A 118 -4.67 0.81 2.99
N TRP A 119 -4.48 2.13 2.94
CA TRP A 119 -3.44 2.80 3.72
C TRP A 119 -3.67 2.75 5.24
N LYS A 120 -4.89 2.47 5.72
CA LYS A 120 -5.16 2.32 7.16
C LYS A 120 -4.31 1.25 7.80
N THR A 121 -3.98 0.17 7.08
CA THR A 121 -3.07 -0.87 7.58
C THR A 121 -1.69 -0.30 7.87
N VAL A 122 -1.18 0.58 7.00
CA VAL A 122 0.10 1.28 7.21
C VAL A 122 0.02 2.17 8.46
N THR A 123 -1.12 2.82 8.72
CA THR A 123 -1.28 3.65 9.92
C THR A 123 -1.30 2.87 11.24
N LEU A 124 -1.35 1.54 11.23
CA LEU A 124 -1.27 0.72 12.46
C LEU A 124 0.14 0.72 13.06
N TYR A 125 1.17 1.04 12.28
CA TYR A 125 2.56 1.10 12.73
C TYR A 125 2.85 2.43 13.44
N THR A 126 3.71 2.37 14.45
CA THR A 126 4.01 3.51 15.36
C THR A 126 5.51 3.67 15.61
N ASP A 127 5.94 4.86 16.03
CA ASP A 127 7.28 5.03 16.60
C ASP A 127 7.31 4.77 18.11
N GLN A 128 8.48 4.98 18.73
CA GLN A 128 8.71 4.89 20.18
C GLN A 128 7.79 5.79 21.03
N THR A 129 7.15 6.80 20.44
CA THR A 129 6.21 7.70 21.14
C THR A 129 4.77 7.20 21.04
N ASN A 130 4.55 6.04 20.41
CA ASN A 130 3.26 5.49 19.99
C ASN A 130 2.52 6.38 18.97
N ALA A 131 3.22 7.28 18.28
CA ALA A 131 2.61 8.08 17.23
C ALA A 131 2.50 7.23 15.96
N ASN A 132 1.28 7.13 15.43
CA ASN A 132 0.98 6.39 14.20
C ASN A 132 1.59 7.07 12.97
N ILE A 133 1.89 6.25 11.95
CA ILE A 133 2.18 6.77 10.61
C ILE A 133 1.03 7.64 10.10
N SER A 134 1.37 8.75 9.46
CA SER A 134 0.40 9.71 8.93
C SER A 134 -0.45 9.12 7.81
N ASN A 135 -1.77 9.35 7.88
CA ASN A 135 -2.68 9.15 6.75
C ASN A 135 -2.74 10.35 5.78
N ARG A 136 -2.01 11.43 6.09
CA ARG A 136 -1.91 12.63 5.26
C ARG A 136 -0.64 12.56 4.43
N ILE A 137 -0.80 12.48 3.12
CA ILE A 137 0.21 12.43 2.09
C ILE A 137 -0.16 13.47 1.04
N GLN A 138 0.79 14.31 0.66
CA GLN A 138 0.56 15.41 -0.26
C GLN A 138 1.74 15.55 -1.22
N ILE A 139 1.45 15.68 -2.52
CA ILE A 139 2.48 16.03 -3.50
C ILE A 139 2.79 17.52 -3.33
N ARG A 140 4.05 17.84 -3.00
CA ARG A 140 4.51 19.20 -2.76
C ARG A 140 5.29 19.81 -3.90
N GLY A 141 5.86 18.98 -4.75
CA GLY A 141 6.66 19.43 -5.88
C GLY A 141 6.87 18.31 -6.87
N GLU A 142 7.07 18.69 -8.13
CA GLU A 142 7.40 17.77 -9.22
C GLU A 142 8.55 18.34 -10.04
N TYR A 143 9.53 17.50 -10.34
CA TYR A 143 10.66 17.83 -11.21
C TYR A 143 10.70 16.84 -12.36
N SER A 144 10.97 17.31 -13.57
CA SER A 144 11.10 16.44 -14.75
C SER A 144 12.47 16.58 -15.36
N ASP A 145 13.23 15.51 -15.33
CA ASP A 145 14.51 15.40 -16.02
C ASP A 145 14.32 14.68 -17.37
N THR A 146 13.86 15.42 -18.36
CA THR A 146 13.68 14.90 -19.73
C THR A 146 15.00 14.79 -20.51
N LYS A 147 16.09 15.32 -19.95
CA LYS A 147 17.43 15.34 -20.57
C LYS A 147 18.29 14.16 -20.16
N TYR A 148 17.83 13.34 -19.20
CA TYR A 148 18.60 12.23 -18.64
C TYR A 148 19.95 12.72 -18.12
N THR A 149 19.95 13.67 -17.18
CA THR A 149 21.18 14.36 -16.74
C THR A 149 22.28 13.43 -16.21
N HIS A 150 21.93 12.21 -15.82
CA HIS A 150 22.84 11.15 -15.35
C HIS A 150 22.85 9.92 -16.28
N GLY A 151 22.45 10.08 -17.55
CA GLY A 151 22.38 9.01 -18.54
C GLY A 151 21.19 8.06 -18.37
N THR A 152 21.17 6.97 -19.13
CA THR A 152 20.07 5.97 -19.15
C THR A 152 20.41 4.67 -18.41
N HIS A 153 21.58 4.61 -17.78
CA HIS A 153 22.04 3.46 -16.98
C HIS A 153 22.41 3.98 -15.59
N LEU A 154 21.55 3.69 -14.62
CA LEU A 154 21.68 4.19 -13.26
C LEU A 154 22.06 3.06 -12.29
N THR A 155 22.74 3.42 -11.22
CA THR A 155 22.95 2.57 -10.04
C THR A 155 22.19 3.17 -8.86
N ARG A 156 22.13 2.45 -7.73
CA ARG A 156 21.53 3.00 -6.50
C ARG A 156 22.23 4.30 -6.05
N LEU A 157 23.54 4.42 -6.30
CA LEU A 157 24.31 5.64 -6.01
C LEU A 157 23.95 6.79 -6.95
N THR A 158 23.78 6.54 -8.26
CA THR A 158 23.42 7.61 -9.20
C THR A 158 21.98 8.08 -9.01
N ILE A 159 21.08 7.26 -8.45
CA ILE A 159 19.74 7.72 -8.04
C ILE A 159 19.85 8.85 -7.01
N GLN A 160 20.82 8.80 -6.09
CA GLN A 160 21.04 9.90 -5.15
C GLN A 160 21.57 11.16 -5.86
N ASP A 161 22.37 11.01 -6.92
CA ASP A 161 22.81 12.14 -7.75
C ASP A 161 21.64 12.75 -8.54
N VAL A 162 20.67 11.94 -8.99
CA VAL A 162 19.42 12.43 -9.59
C VAL A 162 18.63 13.27 -8.59
N ILE A 163 18.52 12.82 -7.34
CA ILE A 163 17.87 13.59 -6.26
C ILE A 163 18.62 14.90 -6.03
N ALA A 164 19.96 14.87 -5.91
CA ALA A 164 20.78 16.07 -5.74
C ALA A 164 20.60 17.09 -6.88
N SER A 165 20.58 16.62 -8.14
CA SER A 165 20.32 17.48 -9.31
C SER A 165 18.91 18.06 -9.28
N SER A 166 17.90 17.28 -8.91
CA SER A 166 16.51 17.74 -8.84
C SER A 166 16.32 18.85 -7.81
N LEU A 167 16.99 18.76 -6.65
CA LEU A 167 16.92 19.76 -5.59
C LEU A 167 17.51 21.10 -6.04
N LYS A 168 18.63 21.05 -6.78
CA LYS A 168 19.27 22.25 -7.35
C LYS A 168 18.42 22.88 -8.45
N ALA A 169 17.84 22.05 -9.33
CA ALA A 169 17.13 22.53 -10.51
C ALA A 169 15.68 22.97 -10.24
N ALA A 170 14.96 22.27 -9.37
CA ALA A 170 13.55 22.52 -9.10
C ALA A 170 13.31 23.63 -8.06
N SER A 171 14.38 24.23 -7.51
CA SER A 171 14.31 25.12 -6.34
C SER A 171 13.52 24.51 -5.16
N PHE A 172 13.47 23.17 -5.07
CA PHE A 172 12.89 22.51 -3.92
C PHE A 172 13.76 22.81 -2.71
N LYS A 173 13.18 23.48 -1.72
CA LYS A 173 13.83 23.54 -0.41
C LYS A 173 13.90 22.11 0.14
N VAL A 174 15.09 21.69 0.53
CA VAL A 174 15.31 20.44 1.23
C VAL A 174 14.35 20.37 2.43
N ASN A 175 13.58 19.29 2.52
CA ASN A 175 12.62 19.12 3.60
C ASN A 175 13.02 17.92 4.48
N ASN A 176 13.87 18.20 5.45
CA ASN A 176 14.39 17.21 6.40
C ASN A 176 13.36 16.72 7.43
N LYS A 177 12.17 17.35 7.52
CA LYS A 177 11.19 17.02 8.56
C LYS A 177 10.21 15.95 8.12
N ASN A 178 9.67 16.09 6.91
CA ASN A 178 8.63 15.21 6.39
C ASN A 178 8.65 15.09 4.87
N GLY A 179 9.79 15.41 4.23
CA GLY A 179 9.99 15.26 2.81
C GLY A 179 10.34 13.83 2.44
N VAL A 180 9.69 13.31 1.41
CA VAL A 180 9.97 12.02 0.78
C VAL A 180 10.17 12.24 -0.71
N TYR A 181 11.29 11.75 -1.23
CA TYR A 181 11.66 11.94 -2.64
C TYR A 181 11.35 10.66 -3.41
N LEU A 182 10.38 10.72 -4.32
CA LEU A 182 9.99 9.56 -5.12
C LEU A 182 10.52 9.72 -6.55
N VAL A 183 11.56 8.94 -6.88
CA VAL A 183 12.22 8.93 -8.18
C VAL A 183 11.56 7.88 -9.07
N LEU A 184 11.04 8.30 -10.21
CA LEU A 184 10.32 7.45 -11.15
C LEU A 184 11.05 7.49 -12.49
N THR A 185 11.61 6.36 -12.92
CA THR A 185 12.36 6.27 -14.18
C THR A 185 11.47 5.78 -15.32
N SER A 186 11.56 6.42 -16.49
CA SER A 186 10.80 6.02 -17.68
C SER A 186 11.24 4.66 -18.24
N ASP A 187 10.43 4.09 -19.13
CA ASP A 187 10.57 2.71 -19.65
C ASP A 187 11.89 2.40 -20.37
N ASN A 188 12.63 3.43 -20.76
CA ASN A 188 13.90 3.36 -21.49
C ASN A 188 15.13 3.66 -20.62
N VAL A 189 14.97 3.68 -19.29
CA VAL A 189 16.06 3.84 -18.32
C VAL A 189 16.29 2.51 -17.63
N THR A 190 17.52 2.04 -17.65
CA THR A 190 17.94 0.85 -16.91
C THR A 190 18.51 1.28 -15.56
N VAL A 191 18.19 0.52 -14.53
CA VAL A 191 18.74 0.71 -13.18
C VAL A 191 19.32 -0.61 -12.71
N GLN A 192 20.43 -0.57 -11.98
CA GLN A 192 21.06 -1.73 -11.38
C GLN A 192 20.02 -2.60 -10.65
N ASP A 193 20.05 -3.90 -10.93
CA ASP A 193 19.17 -4.95 -10.37
C ASP A 193 17.67 -4.84 -10.70
N PHE A 194 17.26 -3.79 -11.46
CA PHE A 194 15.92 -3.67 -11.99
C PHE A 194 15.58 -4.88 -12.87
N CYS A 195 14.35 -5.37 -12.78
CA CYS A 195 13.86 -6.53 -13.54
C CYS A 195 14.52 -7.88 -13.21
N ARG A 196 15.41 -7.91 -12.21
CA ARG A 196 16.12 -9.14 -11.79
C ARG A 196 15.86 -9.44 -10.33
N ALA A 197 16.19 -8.49 -9.46
CA ALA A 197 16.02 -8.63 -8.03
C ALA A 197 14.92 -7.70 -7.50
N VAL A 198 14.72 -6.54 -8.13
CA VAL A 198 13.80 -5.52 -7.63
C VAL A 198 13.03 -4.81 -8.74
N CYS A 199 11.85 -4.29 -8.38
CA CYS A 199 11.04 -3.40 -9.23
C CYS A 199 11.03 -1.94 -8.73
N GLY A 200 11.38 -1.77 -7.46
CA GLY A 200 11.59 -0.52 -6.77
C GLY A 200 12.51 -0.75 -5.57
N PHE A 201 12.83 0.32 -4.86
CA PHE A 201 13.36 0.22 -3.51
C PHE A 201 13.20 1.55 -2.80
N HIS A 202 13.18 1.52 -1.47
CA HIS A 202 13.36 2.70 -0.65
C HIS A 202 14.71 2.68 0.08
N TYR A 203 15.21 3.87 0.41
CA TYR A 203 16.44 4.07 1.18
C TYR A 203 16.51 5.52 1.69
N PHE A 204 17.66 5.92 2.22
CA PHE A 204 17.95 7.31 2.59
C PHE A 204 19.18 7.84 1.86
N THR A 205 19.18 9.13 1.55
CA THR A 205 20.33 9.76 0.88
C THR A 205 21.51 9.89 1.81
N PHE A 206 22.73 9.81 1.27
CA PHE A 206 23.92 10.12 2.03
C PHE A 206 24.16 11.63 2.09
N PRO A 207 24.51 12.20 3.26
CA PRO A 207 24.89 13.61 3.37
C PRO A 207 26.00 14.02 2.39
N SER A 208 26.92 13.12 2.06
CA SER A 208 27.98 13.37 1.07
C SER A 208 27.47 13.53 -0.37
N LYS A 209 26.27 13.02 -0.69
CA LYS A 209 25.67 13.10 -2.04
C LYS A 209 24.67 14.25 -2.14
N VAL A 210 23.84 14.43 -1.12
CA VAL A 210 22.67 15.34 -1.17
C VAL A 210 22.76 16.49 -0.15
N GLY A 211 23.73 16.47 0.75
CA GLY A 211 23.88 17.46 1.82
C GLY A 211 22.98 17.23 3.03
N SER A 212 22.16 16.17 3.02
CA SER A 212 21.29 15.76 4.12
C SER A 212 20.90 14.29 4.00
N THR A 213 20.44 13.70 5.09
CA THR A 213 19.82 12.36 5.11
C THR A 213 18.33 12.49 4.85
N LEU A 214 17.89 12.11 3.66
CA LEU A 214 16.51 12.25 3.20
C LEU A 214 15.95 10.88 2.82
N PRO A 215 14.78 10.48 3.34
CA PRO A 215 14.08 9.29 2.86
C PRO A 215 13.70 9.45 1.39
N TYR A 216 13.96 8.42 0.59
CA TYR A 216 13.59 8.37 -0.81
C TYR A 216 13.19 6.97 -1.23
N ALA A 217 12.37 6.90 -2.28
CA ALA A 217 12.08 5.66 -2.99
C ALA A 217 12.36 5.84 -4.47
N TRP A 218 12.74 4.75 -5.13
CA TRP A 218 12.82 4.66 -6.57
C TRP A 218 11.90 3.55 -7.07
N VAL A 219 11.21 3.79 -8.19
CA VAL A 219 10.43 2.76 -8.90
C VAL A 219 10.70 2.85 -10.40
N GLY A 220 10.96 1.70 -11.02
CA GLY A 220 11.23 1.59 -12.45
C GLY A 220 10.00 1.25 -13.29
N ASN A 221 9.87 1.86 -14.46
CA ASN A 221 8.87 1.47 -15.44
C ASN A 221 9.34 0.26 -16.25
N SER A 222 8.68 -0.89 -16.07
CA SER A 222 9.04 -2.16 -16.71
C SER A 222 8.52 -2.31 -18.14
N GLY A 223 7.75 -1.33 -18.63
CA GLY A 223 7.02 -1.30 -19.90
C GLY A 223 7.73 -1.93 -21.10
N LYS A 224 9.03 -1.63 -21.26
CA LYS A 224 9.86 -2.11 -22.37
C LYS A 224 10.91 -3.16 -22.02
N GLN A 225 11.20 -3.37 -20.74
CA GLN A 225 12.35 -4.17 -20.30
C GLN A 225 11.91 -5.53 -19.75
N CYS A 226 10.90 -5.55 -18.89
CA CYS A 226 10.54 -6.74 -18.11
C CYS A 226 9.10 -6.70 -17.62
N LEU A 227 8.18 -6.44 -18.54
CA LEU A 227 6.76 -6.26 -18.21
C LEU A 227 6.24 -7.40 -17.30
N GLN A 228 6.63 -8.63 -17.60
CA GLN A 228 6.24 -9.84 -16.89
C GLN A 228 6.85 -10.02 -15.49
N VAL A 229 7.81 -9.20 -15.09
CA VAL A 229 8.45 -9.27 -13.75
C VAL A 229 7.80 -8.27 -12.81
N CYS A 230 7.68 -7.01 -13.24
CA CYS A 230 7.27 -5.89 -12.38
C CYS A 230 5.87 -5.34 -12.66
N ALA A 231 5.13 -5.95 -13.59
CA ALA A 231 3.73 -5.62 -13.83
C ALA A 231 2.79 -6.82 -13.63
N TYR A 232 3.19 -7.79 -12.80
CA TYR A 232 2.26 -8.80 -12.31
C TYR A 232 1.13 -8.12 -11.52
N PRO A 233 -0.15 -8.53 -11.67
CA PRO A 233 -0.64 -9.65 -12.48
C PRO A 233 -1.11 -9.27 -13.91
N PHE A 234 -0.80 -8.08 -14.39
CA PHE A 234 -1.18 -7.62 -15.74
C PHE A 234 -0.27 -8.16 -16.85
N ALA A 235 0.94 -8.58 -16.49
CA ALA A 235 1.81 -9.38 -17.33
C ALA A 235 2.36 -10.55 -16.51
N VAL A 236 2.12 -11.76 -16.97
CA VAL A 236 2.47 -13.00 -16.28
C VAL A 236 3.79 -13.55 -16.86
N PRO A 237 4.75 -13.98 -16.01
CA PRO A 237 5.99 -14.60 -16.47
C PRO A 237 5.77 -15.78 -17.41
N GLY A 238 6.58 -15.88 -18.46
CA GLY A 238 6.48 -16.97 -19.44
C GLY A 238 6.64 -18.37 -18.84
N TYR A 239 7.42 -18.52 -17.76
CA TYR A 239 7.57 -19.80 -17.05
C TYR A 239 6.29 -20.26 -16.33
N MET A 240 5.31 -19.38 -16.11
CA MET A 240 3.98 -19.73 -15.62
C MET A 240 3.01 -20.14 -16.75
N GLY A 241 3.44 -20.03 -18.01
CA GLY A 241 2.69 -20.36 -19.22
C GLY A 241 2.53 -21.87 -19.40
N GLY A 242 1.45 -22.42 -18.83
CA GLY A 242 1.10 -23.85 -18.89
C GLY A 242 0.08 -24.28 -17.83
N GLY A 243 -0.06 -23.49 -16.76
CA GLY A 243 -1.07 -23.69 -15.72
C GLY A 243 -1.43 -22.44 -14.90
N GLY A 244 -0.67 -21.34 -15.07
CA GLY A 244 -0.82 -20.00 -14.48
C GLY A 244 -2.19 -19.33 -14.70
N PRO A 245 -2.63 -18.37 -13.85
CA PRO A 245 -3.72 -17.50 -14.24
C PRO A 245 -3.30 -16.70 -15.47
N GLY A 246 -4.23 -16.45 -16.39
CA GLY A 246 -3.97 -15.52 -17.51
C GLY A 246 -3.72 -14.10 -17.01
N SER A 247 -3.04 -13.29 -17.82
CA SER A 247 -2.84 -11.86 -17.53
C SER A 247 -4.16 -11.14 -17.28
N LEU A 248 -4.20 -10.37 -16.20
CA LEU A 248 -5.34 -9.53 -15.89
C LEU A 248 -5.35 -8.25 -16.74
N LYS A 249 -6.54 -7.68 -16.95
CA LYS A 249 -6.67 -6.42 -17.68
C LYS A 249 -6.39 -5.24 -16.74
N PRO A 250 -5.43 -4.36 -17.07
CA PRO A 250 -5.05 -3.22 -16.23
C PRO A 250 -6.17 -2.18 -16.13
N PRO A 251 -6.42 -1.61 -14.93
CA PRO A 251 -7.52 -0.67 -14.73
C PRO A 251 -7.31 0.72 -15.33
N ASN A 252 -6.08 1.12 -15.64
CA ASN A 252 -5.77 2.42 -16.23
C ASN A 252 -5.27 2.33 -17.67
N GLY A 253 -5.26 1.12 -18.25
CA GLY A 253 -4.98 0.87 -19.66
C GLY A 253 -3.49 0.85 -20.05
N ASP A 254 -2.58 1.08 -19.11
CA ASP A 254 -1.13 1.03 -19.33
C ASP A 254 -0.52 -0.01 -18.39
N VAL A 255 -0.16 -1.18 -18.92
CA VAL A 255 0.36 -2.31 -18.14
C VAL A 255 1.58 -1.92 -17.31
N GLY A 256 2.49 -1.12 -17.88
CA GLY A 256 3.70 -0.70 -17.17
C GLY A 256 3.37 0.23 -16.01
N ILE A 257 2.50 1.21 -16.22
CA ILE A 257 2.08 2.14 -15.15
C ILE A 257 1.24 1.46 -14.10
N ASP A 258 0.26 0.64 -14.48
CA ASP A 258 -0.57 -0.10 -13.54
C ASP A 258 0.27 -1.07 -12.69
N GLY A 259 1.31 -1.69 -13.26
CA GLY A 259 2.32 -2.42 -12.51
C GLY A 259 3.09 -1.54 -11.52
N MET A 260 3.58 -0.37 -11.98
CA MET A 260 4.26 0.60 -11.11
C MET A 260 3.40 1.07 -9.95
N ILE A 261 2.07 1.17 -10.09
CA ILE A 261 1.20 1.59 -8.98
C ILE A 261 1.34 0.64 -7.78
N SER A 262 1.37 -0.67 -8.01
CA SER A 262 1.53 -1.63 -6.91
C SER A 262 2.88 -1.47 -6.23
N VAL A 263 3.94 -1.29 -7.01
CA VAL A 263 5.31 -1.09 -6.49
C VAL A 263 5.42 0.25 -5.76
N ILE A 264 4.84 1.34 -6.27
CA ILE A 264 4.80 2.64 -5.57
C ILE A 264 4.07 2.50 -4.23
N GLY A 265 2.95 1.76 -4.19
CA GLY A 265 2.24 1.48 -2.94
C GLY A 265 3.14 0.74 -1.95
N HIS A 266 3.77 -0.35 -2.38
CA HIS A 266 4.72 -1.13 -1.61
C HIS A 266 5.83 -0.25 -1.02
N GLU A 267 6.58 0.45 -1.87
CA GLU A 267 7.74 1.25 -1.44
C GLU A 267 7.34 2.42 -0.53
N LEU A 268 6.17 3.04 -0.74
CA LEU A 268 5.69 4.09 0.14
C LEU A 268 5.26 3.56 1.51
N ALA A 269 4.63 2.39 1.57
CA ALA A 269 4.23 1.76 2.83
C ALA A 269 5.47 1.42 3.67
N GLU A 270 6.46 0.78 3.04
CA GLU A 270 7.72 0.42 3.66
C GLU A 270 8.52 1.65 4.09
N LEU A 271 8.74 2.62 3.20
CA LEU A 271 9.40 3.87 3.56
C LEU A 271 8.68 4.65 4.66
N ALA A 272 7.36 4.57 4.76
CA ALA A 272 6.63 5.24 5.83
C ALA A 272 6.86 4.55 7.19
N SER A 273 6.99 3.22 7.18
CA SER A 273 7.23 2.40 8.37
C SER A 273 8.71 2.24 8.73
N ASN A 274 9.60 2.44 7.78
CA ASN A 274 11.03 2.22 7.91
C ASN A 274 11.92 3.21 7.12
N PRO A 275 11.72 4.53 7.26
CA PRO A 275 12.37 5.54 6.42
C PRO A 275 13.91 5.54 6.44
N LEU A 276 14.52 5.04 7.53
CA LEU A 276 15.97 4.96 7.70
C LEU A 276 16.49 3.52 7.81
N VAL A 277 15.67 2.52 7.44
CA VAL A 277 16.03 1.09 7.45
C VAL A 277 16.44 0.59 8.86
N ASN A 278 15.77 1.09 9.90
CA ASN A 278 16.01 0.73 11.30
C ASN A 278 14.77 0.82 12.21
N ALA A 279 13.55 0.78 11.68
CA ALA A 279 12.29 0.88 12.41
C ALA A 279 11.48 -0.44 12.35
N TRP A 280 10.61 -0.67 11.37
CA TRP A 280 9.77 -1.88 11.35
C TRP A 280 10.24 -2.90 10.32
N TYR A 281 10.65 -4.09 10.77
CA TYR A 281 10.96 -5.24 9.91
C TYR A 281 10.88 -6.57 10.67
N ALA A 282 10.80 -7.67 9.94
CA ALA A 282 10.72 -9.02 10.50
C ALA A 282 12.06 -9.52 11.03
N GLY A 283 12.03 -10.12 12.22
CA GLY A 283 13.21 -10.68 12.86
C GLY A 283 14.11 -9.64 13.54
N SER A 284 15.28 -10.07 14.00
CA SER A 284 16.27 -9.25 14.70
C SER A 284 17.52 -8.96 13.86
N ASP A 285 17.60 -9.48 12.65
CA ASP A 285 18.76 -9.33 11.76
C ASP A 285 18.55 -8.13 10.81
N PRO A 286 19.32 -7.05 10.95
CA PRO A 286 19.20 -5.87 10.09
C PRO A 286 19.87 -6.03 8.71
N ILE A 287 20.53 -7.15 8.42
CA ILE A 287 21.33 -7.32 7.19
C ILE A 287 20.43 -7.45 5.94
N ALA A 288 19.25 -8.08 6.09
CA ALA A 288 18.26 -8.24 5.04
C ALA A 288 16.85 -8.17 5.63
N PRO A 289 16.42 -6.97 6.07
CA PRO A 289 15.13 -6.81 6.74
C PRO A 289 14.01 -7.16 5.76
N THR A 290 13.18 -8.14 6.12
CA THR A 290 11.91 -8.40 5.40
C THR A 290 10.86 -7.47 5.98
N GLU A 291 10.33 -6.57 5.17
CA GLU A 291 9.44 -5.50 5.61
C GLU A 291 7.96 -5.80 5.37
N ILE A 292 7.11 -4.81 5.66
CA ILE A 292 5.65 -4.98 5.75
C ILE A 292 5.00 -5.20 4.37
N GLY A 293 5.66 -4.75 3.29
CA GLY A 293 5.27 -4.97 1.90
C GLY A 293 5.80 -6.31 1.39
N ASP A 294 7.07 -6.61 1.67
CA ASP A 294 7.75 -7.86 1.29
C ASP A 294 6.95 -9.12 1.70
N LEU A 295 6.41 -9.10 2.92
CA LEU A 295 5.64 -10.23 3.46
C LEU A 295 4.40 -10.56 2.61
N CYS A 296 3.86 -9.58 1.90
CA CYS A 296 2.58 -9.67 1.20
C CYS A 296 2.71 -9.52 -0.32
N GLU A 297 3.94 -9.61 -0.84
CA GLU A 297 4.21 -9.53 -2.27
C GLU A 297 3.36 -10.55 -3.03
N GLY A 298 2.65 -10.06 -4.06
CA GLY A 298 1.82 -10.89 -4.93
C GLY A 298 0.43 -11.26 -4.40
N LEU A 299 0.06 -10.85 -3.18
CA LEU A 299 -1.27 -11.08 -2.61
C LEU A 299 -2.16 -9.85 -2.83
N TYR A 300 -3.26 -9.99 -3.58
CA TYR A 300 -4.15 -8.87 -3.93
C TYR A 300 -5.59 -9.02 -3.41
N GLY A 301 -5.94 -10.18 -2.84
CA GLY A 301 -7.28 -10.50 -2.37
C GLY A 301 -7.34 -11.80 -1.57
N SER A 302 -8.45 -12.06 -0.88
CA SER A 302 -8.66 -13.32 -0.13
C SER A 302 -8.55 -14.54 -1.06
N GLY A 303 -8.00 -15.65 -0.59
CA GLY A 303 -7.69 -16.87 -1.32
C GLY A 303 -6.46 -16.74 -2.22
N GLY A 304 -5.57 -15.77 -1.97
CA GLY A 304 -4.32 -15.57 -2.70
C GLY A 304 -3.07 -16.03 -1.93
N GLY A 305 -1.89 -15.64 -2.42
CA GLY A 305 -0.59 -15.99 -1.85
C GLY A 305 0.10 -17.09 -2.65
N GLY A 306 1.41 -17.31 -2.49
CA GLY A 306 2.12 -18.42 -3.15
C GLY A 306 2.02 -18.46 -4.69
N GLY A 307 1.81 -17.31 -5.34
CA GLY A 307 1.61 -17.19 -6.80
C GLY A 307 0.14 -17.04 -7.24
N TYR A 308 -0.82 -17.06 -6.31
CA TYR A 308 -2.24 -16.80 -6.55
C TYR A 308 -2.60 -15.35 -6.21
N ILE A 309 -3.36 -14.71 -7.10
CA ILE A 309 -3.76 -13.29 -6.99
C ILE A 309 -4.78 -13.09 -5.86
N GLY A 310 -5.68 -14.07 -5.69
CA GLY A 310 -6.84 -13.98 -4.79
C GLY A 310 -8.07 -13.33 -5.44
N ASN A 311 -9.09 -13.10 -4.62
CA ASN A 311 -10.36 -12.50 -5.01
C ASN A 311 -10.23 -11.00 -5.28
N VAL A 312 -10.38 -10.61 -6.54
CA VAL A 312 -10.30 -9.20 -7.00
C VAL A 312 -11.58 -8.81 -7.73
N MET A 313 -11.83 -7.51 -7.87
CA MET A 313 -13.00 -7.00 -8.59
C MET A 313 -12.73 -6.88 -10.08
N LYS A 314 -13.75 -7.11 -10.91
CA LYS A 314 -13.74 -6.95 -12.36
C LYS A 314 -14.93 -6.11 -12.81
N ASP A 315 -14.67 -5.03 -13.55
CA ASP A 315 -15.75 -4.18 -14.05
C ASP A 315 -16.36 -4.67 -15.38
N GLY A 316 -17.42 -4.01 -15.85
CA GLY A 316 -18.09 -4.34 -17.11
C GLY A 316 -17.20 -4.23 -18.37
N SER A 317 -16.08 -3.51 -18.31
CA SER A 317 -15.09 -3.43 -19.38
C SER A 317 -14.01 -4.52 -19.27
N GLY A 318 -14.08 -5.34 -18.22
CA GLY A 318 -13.15 -6.41 -17.88
C GLY A 318 -11.90 -5.96 -17.14
N GLN A 319 -11.76 -4.68 -16.80
CA GLN A 319 -10.64 -4.17 -16.00
C GLN A 319 -10.69 -4.74 -14.59
N THR A 320 -9.53 -5.05 -14.03
CA THR A 320 -9.39 -5.68 -12.71
C THR A 320 -8.76 -4.74 -11.70
N PHE A 321 -9.28 -4.75 -10.47
CA PHE A 321 -8.89 -3.83 -9.41
C PHE A 321 -9.26 -4.39 -8.04
N ASN A 322 -8.65 -3.89 -6.97
CA ASN A 322 -9.03 -4.21 -5.60
C ASN A 322 -9.34 -2.96 -4.75
N MET A 323 -9.21 -1.77 -5.33
CA MET A 323 -9.56 -0.52 -4.67
C MET A 323 -9.89 0.61 -5.65
N HIS A 324 -10.74 1.53 -5.19
CA HIS A 324 -11.08 2.78 -5.87
C HIS A 324 -10.21 3.93 -5.39
N GLY A 325 -9.93 4.88 -6.28
CA GLY A 325 -9.24 6.12 -5.97
C GLY A 325 -10.00 7.36 -6.44
N VAL A 326 -9.33 8.52 -6.36
CA VAL A 326 -9.88 9.80 -6.80
C VAL A 326 -10.20 9.80 -8.30
N ASN A 327 -11.13 10.68 -8.69
CA ASN A 327 -11.47 10.91 -10.10
C ASN A 327 -11.89 9.64 -10.85
N GLY A 328 -12.59 8.73 -10.17
CA GLY A 328 -13.09 7.47 -10.74
C GLY A 328 -12.01 6.45 -11.09
N ARG A 329 -10.75 6.68 -10.67
CA ARG A 329 -9.64 5.75 -10.92
C ARG A 329 -9.83 4.47 -10.12
N LYS A 330 -9.31 3.38 -10.66
CA LYS A 330 -9.29 2.05 -10.05
C LYS A 330 -7.84 1.59 -10.01
N PHE A 331 -7.48 0.85 -8.97
CA PHE A 331 -6.12 0.37 -8.77
C PHE A 331 -6.14 -1.07 -8.26
N LEU A 332 -5.07 -1.80 -8.60
CA LEU A 332 -4.78 -3.12 -8.07
C LEU A 332 -3.42 -3.03 -7.39
N VAL A 333 -3.40 -3.11 -6.06
CA VAL A 333 -2.18 -3.01 -5.25
C VAL A 333 -2.13 -4.19 -4.30
N GLN A 334 -0.95 -4.75 -4.10
CA GLN A 334 -0.77 -5.82 -3.13
C GLN A 334 -1.25 -5.42 -1.73
N TRP A 335 -1.56 -6.42 -0.92
CA TRP A 335 -1.87 -6.25 0.50
C TRP A 335 -0.60 -5.90 1.28
N ILE A 336 -0.79 -5.49 2.54
CA ILE A 336 0.29 -5.12 3.47
C ILE A 336 0.10 -5.92 4.75
N TRP A 337 1.21 -6.27 5.41
CA TRP A 337 1.17 -7.01 6.67
C TRP A 337 0.50 -6.15 7.76
N SER A 338 -0.50 -6.70 8.43
CA SER A 338 -1.12 -6.08 9.60
C SER A 338 -0.43 -6.54 10.88
N PRO A 339 0.10 -5.63 11.70
CA PRO A 339 0.71 -6.01 12.97
C PRO A 339 -0.33 -6.48 13.99
N VAL A 340 -1.61 -6.12 13.79
CA VAL A 340 -2.74 -6.51 14.65
C VAL A 340 -3.22 -7.92 14.31
N LEU A 341 -3.45 -8.19 13.03
CA LEU A 341 -3.95 -9.49 12.57
C LEU A 341 -2.84 -10.53 12.41
N LYS A 342 -1.58 -10.09 12.38
CA LYS A 342 -0.41 -10.91 12.04
C LYS A 342 -0.62 -11.68 10.73
N ALA A 343 -1.19 -10.98 9.75
CA ALA A 343 -1.54 -11.49 8.44
C ALA A 343 -1.48 -10.36 7.42
N CYS A 344 -1.32 -10.71 6.16
CA CYS A 344 -1.51 -9.77 5.07
C CYS A 344 -2.98 -9.39 4.95
N THR A 345 -3.26 -8.09 4.84
CA THR A 345 -4.62 -7.60 4.74
C THR A 345 -4.76 -6.50 3.70
N GLY A 346 -5.96 -6.40 3.12
CA GLY A 346 -6.35 -5.31 2.25
C GLY A 346 -7.85 -5.07 2.34
N PRO A 347 -8.33 -3.94 1.80
CA PRO A 347 -9.70 -3.49 2.04
C PRO A 347 -10.76 -4.31 1.29
N ASN A 348 -10.34 -5.17 0.36
CA ASN A 348 -11.17 -6.13 -0.35
C ASN A 348 -11.17 -7.53 0.28
N ALA A 349 -10.67 -7.69 1.50
CA ALA A 349 -10.80 -8.93 2.25
C ALA A 349 -12.29 -9.31 2.40
N LEU A 350 -12.59 -10.60 2.29
CA LEU A 350 -13.96 -11.14 2.35
C LEU A 350 -14.33 -11.68 3.74
N ASP A 351 -13.36 -11.76 4.64
CA ASP A 351 -13.41 -12.36 5.96
C ASP A 351 -13.32 -11.35 7.11
#